data_AF-A0A0H5PZ02-F1
#
_entry.id   AF-A0A0H5PZ02-F1
#
_cell.length_a   1.000
_cell.length_b   1.000
_cell.length_c   1.000
_cell.angle_alpha   90.00
_cell.angle_beta   90.00
_cell.angle_gamma   90.00
#
_symmetry.space_group_name_H-M   'P 1'
#
loop_
_entity.id
_entity.type
_entity.pdbx_description
1 polymer ?
#
loop_
_entity_poly.entity_id
_entity_poly.type
_entity_poly.pdbx_seq_one_letter_code
_entity_poly.pdbx_strand_id
1 'polypeptide(L)'
;MAHLAKYTLNSAQALFHHNLRHKDRKGEYVAYGGSKIDTTKTHLNYRLDPNTDPNEFITQRLSEIKVQKRADVKVYCSWVLTVPQNLPTEKHREFFESAYRFFCQDYGKENIVMASVHLDETTPHMHLGFVPVVREKKNKKKLGQEKVSAKELLTRSYLERLHKRLKNALERDLSCQVDITIDRDEDAPKREYVPLAKLKKQTEAEAKKLESLKKQSEELQGEIDSLKELQKSQDQQCRELTDRECRIRDQNAKLENRKVLLLREIAENKKELEESEGKTLLAYKRFYEFLKETLPARVFKQLTDRFSEWRKQRQEAKTAPER
;
A
#
# COMPACT_ATOMS: atom_id res chain seq x y z
N MET A 1 18.37 9.57 -20.34
CA MET A 1 17.34 10.05 -21.31
C MET A 1 17.96 11.12 -22.20
N ALA A 2 17.62 11.17 -23.49
CA ALA A 2 18.00 12.27 -24.38
C ALA A 2 16.75 12.81 -25.11
N HIS A 3 16.36 14.05 -24.85
CA HIS A 3 15.19 14.69 -25.47
C HIS A 3 15.59 15.91 -26.29
N LEU A 4 15.08 16.03 -27.51
CA LEU A 4 15.38 17.12 -28.44
C LEU A 4 14.18 18.05 -28.60
N ALA A 5 14.44 19.37 -28.52
CA ALA A 5 13.48 20.40 -28.90
C ALA A 5 14.09 21.41 -29.87
N LYS A 6 13.22 22.04 -30.70
CA LYS A 6 13.61 22.93 -31.80
C LYS A 6 12.98 24.32 -31.58
N TYR A 7 13.78 25.37 -31.68
CA TYR A 7 13.39 26.72 -31.29
C TYR A 7 13.68 27.75 -32.39
N THR A 8 12.84 28.77 -32.48
CA THR A 8 13.17 30.02 -33.17
C THR A 8 14.19 30.80 -32.34
N LEU A 9 14.78 31.85 -32.91
CA LEU A 9 15.80 32.64 -32.23
C LEU A 9 15.27 33.20 -30.90
N ASN A 10 14.14 33.93 -30.93
CA ASN A 10 13.55 34.55 -29.73
C ASN A 10 13.27 33.52 -28.62
N SER A 11 12.76 32.33 -28.97
CA SER A 11 12.52 31.28 -27.97
C SER A 11 13.81 30.70 -27.41
N ALA A 12 14.89 30.66 -28.19
CA ALA A 12 16.21 30.22 -27.72
C ALA A 12 16.81 31.21 -26.71
N GLN A 13 16.67 32.52 -26.94
CA GLN A 13 17.19 33.55 -26.02
C GLN A 13 16.54 33.43 -24.63
N ALA A 14 15.22 33.21 -24.58
CA ALA A 14 14.52 32.94 -23.32
C ALA A 14 15.06 31.69 -22.60
N LEU A 15 15.42 30.65 -23.36
CA LEU A 15 16.01 29.43 -22.82
C LEU A 15 17.44 29.65 -22.30
N PHE A 16 18.23 30.53 -22.91
CA PHE A 16 19.56 30.88 -22.43
C PHE A 16 19.51 31.50 -21.03
N HIS A 17 18.53 32.38 -20.76
CA HIS A 17 18.36 32.93 -19.42
C HIS A 17 18.11 31.85 -18.36
N HIS A 18 17.30 30.83 -18.68
CA HIS A 18 17.07 29.70 -17.79
C HIS A 18 18.35 28.87 -17.58
N ASN A 19 19.01 28.49 -18.67
CA ASN A 19 20.16 27.59 -18.64
C ASN A 19 21.45 28.23 -18.08
N LEU A 20 21.54 29.56 -18.11
CA LEU A 20 22.63 30.32 -17.51
C LEU A 20 22.29 30.86 -16.12
N ARG A 21 21.10 30.53 -15.59
CA ARG A 21 20.63 30.99 -14.27
C ARG A 21 20.73 32.51 -14.14
N HIS A 22 20.14 33.21 -15.10
CA HIS A 22 20.17 34.67 -15.14
C HIS A 22 19.61 35.27 -13.85
N LYS A 23 20.29 36.30 -13.35
CA LYS A 23 19.85 37.09 -12.21
C LYS A 23 19.12 38.33 -12.71
N ASP A 24 18.08 38.73 -11.99
CA ASP A 24 17.35 39.95 -12.30
C ASP A 24 18.18 41.21 -11.96
N ARG A 25 17.58 42.39 -12.15
CA ARG A 25 18.24 43.67 -11.87
C ARG A 25 18.61 43.87 -10.39
N LYS A 26 18.04 43.08 -9.48
CA LYS A 26 18.32 43.12 -8.04
C LYS A 26 19.41 42.11 -7.65
N GLY A 27 19.90 41.31 -8.60
CA GLY A 27 20.90 40.27 -8.36
C GLY A 27 20.30 38.94 -7.88
N GLU A 28 18.97 38.81 -7.89
CA GLU A 28 18.27 37.60 -7.47
C GLU A 28 18.08 36.63 -8.63
N TYR A 29 18.17 35.33 -8.38
CA TYR A 29 17.93 34.33 -9.41
C TYR A 29 16.47 34.40 -9.88
N VAL A 30 16.26 34.46 -11.19
CA VAL A 30 14.91 34.47 -11.76
C VAL A 30 14.27 33.09 -11.54
N ALA A 31 13.22 33.07 -10.72
CA ALA A 31 12.42 31.86 -10.51
C ALA A 31 11.51 31.62 -11.72
N TYR A 32 11.61 30.43 -12.32
CA TYR A 32 10.70 30.02 -13.38
C TYR A 32 9.57 29.20 -12.76
N GLY A 33 8.31 29.59 -13.01
CA GLY A 33 7.14 28.96 -12.37
C GLY A 33 7.17 27.43 -12.46
N GLY A 34 7.26 26.78 -11.30
CA GLY A 34 7.30 25.32 -11.15
C GLY A 34 8.68 24.68 -11.25
N SER A 35 9.78 25.40 -11.53
CA SER A 35 11.13 24.82 -11.51
C SER A 35 11.56 24.51 -10.07
N LYS A 36 11.98 23.25 -9.79
CA LYS A 36 12.51 22.85 -8.48
C LYS A 36 14.00 23.17 -8.40
N ILE A 37 14.35 24.45 -8.61
CA ILE A 37 15.73 24.94 -8.56
C ILE A 37 16.08 25.23 -7.10
N ASP A 38 17.14 24.60 -6.62
CA ASP A 38 17.76 24.84 -5.33
C ASP A 38 18.91 25.85 -5.50
N THR A 39 18.62 27.13 -5.26
CA THR A 39 19.59 28.21 -5.46
C THR A 39 20.87 28.06 -4.64
N THR A 40 20.82 27.31 -3.53
CA THR A 40 22.01 27.02 -2.72
C THR A 40 23.01 26.14 -3.47
N LYS A 41 22.56 25.38 -4.48
CA LYS A 41 23.38 24.48 -5.30
C LYS A 41 23.74 25.05 -6.66
N THR A 42 23.20 26.20 -7.07
CA THR A 42 23.44 26.76 -8.40
C THR A 42 24.93 27.00 -8.69
N HIS A 43 25.74 27.26 -7.66
CA HIS A 43 27.20 27.39 -7.78
C HIS A 43 27.91 26.09 -8.20
N LEU A 44 27.24 24.93 -8.10
CA LEU A 44 27.74 23.64 -8.55
C LEU A 44 27.51 23.40 -10.05
N ASN A 45 26.62 24.18 -10.68
CA ASN A 45 26.39 24.10 -12.12
C ASN A 45 27.66 24.51 -12.87
N TYR A 46 27.88 23.92 -14.04
CA TYR A 46 29.06 24.22 -14.85
C TYR A 46 28.77 24.13 -16.34
N ARG A 47 29.60 24.77 -17.15
CA ARG A 47 29.53 24.74 -18.61
C ARG A 47 30.69 23.95 -19.19
N LEU A 48 30.40 23.23 -20.27
CA LEU A 48 31.40 22.48 -21.04
C LEU A 48 31.79 23.20 -22.34
N ASP A 49 30.96 24.13 -22.80
CA ASP A 49 31.25 24.94 -23.97
C ASP A 49 32.17 26.13 -23.62
N PRO A 50 33.04 26.56 -24.54
CA PRO A 50 33.97 27.66 -24.30
C PRO A 50 33.36 29.05 -24.54
N ASN A 51 32.07 29.17 -24.88
CA ASN A 51 31.49 30.41 -25.37
C ASN A 51 31.17 31.35 -24.21
N THR A 52 31.52 32.63 -24.32
CA THR A 52 31.20 33.63 -23.28
C THR A 52 29.69 33.86 -23.19
N ASP A 53 29.08 34.39 -24.26
CA ASP A 53 27.63 34.62 -24.36
C ASP A 53 27.01 33.79 -25.52
N PRO A 54 26.12 32.83 -25.22
CA PRO A 54 25.34 32.10 -26.21
C PRO A 54 24.55 32.99 -27.19
N ASN A 55 24.06 34.16 -26.77
CA ASN A 55 23.32 35.08 -27.65
C ASN A 55 24.21 35.70 -28.72
N GLU A 56 25.38 36.21 -28.31
CA GLU A 56 26.37 36.75 -29.23
C GLU A 56 26.86 35.67 -30.18
N PHE A 57 27.21 34.49 -29.63
CA PHE A 57 27.71 33.37 -30.41
C PHE A 57 26.71 32.92 -31.49
N ILE A 58 25.44 32.69 -31.13
CA ILE A 58 24.44 32.25 -32.11
C ILE A 58 24.17 33.33 -33.16
N THR A 59 24.14 34.60 -32.76
CA THR A 59 23.91 35.73 -33.68
C THR A 59 25.05 35.84 -34.69
N GLN A 60 26.29 35.74 -34.22
CA GLN A 60 27.47 35.70 -35.08
C GLN A 60 27.40 34.49 -36.03
N ARG A 61 27.19 33.28 -35.51
CA ARG A 61 27.16 32.07 -36.32
C ARG A 61 26.09 32.12 -37.41
N LEU A 62 24.91 32.69 -37.11
CA LEU A 62 23.82 32.87 -38.08
C LEU A 62 24.13 33.92 -39.15
N SER A 63 25.04 34.87 -38.88
CA SER A 63 25.49 35.85 -39.88
C SER A 63 26.44 35.26 -40.92
N GLU A 64 27.17 34.19 -40.56
CA GLU A 64 28.16 33.51 -41.40
C GLU A 64 27.54 32.51 -42.38
N ILE A 65 26.32 32.04 -42.09
CA ILE A 65 25.66 30.96 -42.83
C ILE A 65 24.33 31.41 -43.43
N LYS A 66 23.83 30.65 -44.41
CA LYS A 66 22.55 30.97 -45.04
C LYS A 66 21.38 30.61 -44.11
N VAL A 67 20.64 31.63 -43.67
CA VAL A 67 19.38 31.47 -42.94
C VAL A 67 18.20 31.77 -43.88
N GLN A 68 17.12 30.99 -43.77
CA GLN A 68 15.89 31.29 -44.51
C GLN A 68 15.23 32.55 -43.94
N LYS A 69 14.70 33.42 -44.81
CA LYS A 69 13.98 34.64 -44.40
C LYS A 69 12.53 34.33 -43.99
N ARG A 70 12.33 33.54 -42.95
CA ARG A 70 11.01 33.27 -42.35
C ARG A 70 11.12 33.34 -40.82
N ALA A 71 10.07 33.81 -40.15
CA ALA A 71 10.07 33.99 -38.69
C ALA A 71 10.04 32.64 -37.92
N ASP A 72 9.53 31.58 -38.53
CA ASP A 72 9.34 30.26 -37.94
C ASP A 72 10.58 29.34 -38.03
N VAL A 73 11.69 29.84 -38.61
CA VAL A 73 12.89 29.04 -38.83
C VAL A 73 13.47 28.57 -37.50
N LYS A 74 13.65 27.25 -37.40
CA LYS A 74 14.25 26.62 -36.23
C LYS A 74 15.77 26.72 -36.34
N VAL A 75 16.31 27.83 -35.85
CA VAL A 75 17.74 28.17 -35.87
C VAL A 75 18.52 27.55 -34.71
N TYR A 76 17.82 27.08 -33.68
CA TYR A 76 18.43 26.50 -32.49
C TYR A 76 17.76 25.18 -32.13
N CYS A 77 18.56 24.19 -31.78
CA CYS A 77 18.12 22.89 -31.31
C CYS A 77 18.76 22.63 -29.95
N SER A 78 17.99 22.07 -29.01
CA SER A 78 18.45 21.79 -27.66
C SER A 78 18.20 20.34 -27.32
N TRP A 79 19.25 19.64 -26.92
CA TRP A 79 19.16 18.37 -26.23
C TRP A 79 19.08 18.60 -24.72
N VAL A 80 18.24 17.83 -24.05
CA VAL A 80 18.28 17.62 -22.60
C VAL A 80 18.79 16.20 -22.38
N LEU A 81 19.96 16.07 -21.76
CA LEU A 81 20.60 14.80 -21.46
C LEU A 81 20.60 14.60 -19.96
N THR A 82 19.93 13.55 -19.50
CA THR A 82 19.89 13.19 -18.08
C THR A 82 20.73 11.95 -17.86
N VAL A 83 21.57 11.99 -16.82
CA VAL A 83 22.38 10.84 -16.39
C VAL A 83 21.48 9.65 -16.07
N PRO A 84 21.84 8.42 -16.48
CA PRO A 84 21.06 7.25 -16.11
C PRO A 84 21.24 6.87 -14.64
N GLN A 85 20.23 6.23 -14.05
CA GLN A 85 20.22 5.89 -12.62
C GLN A 85 21.30 4.88 -12.23
N ASN A 86 21.75 4.05 -13.18
CA ASN A 86 22.77 3.03 -12.95
C ASN A 86 24.20 3.61 -12.87
N LEU A 87 24.40 4.90 -13.16
CA LEU A 87 25.72 5.51 -13.20
C LEU A 87 26.04 6.23 -11.87
N PRO A 88 27.16 5.87 -11.21
CA PRO A 88 27.54 6.45 -9.93
C PRO A 88 27.96 7.93 -10.08
N THR A 89 27.78 8.73 -9.03
CA THR A 89 27.94 10.20 -9.06
C THR A 89 29.32 10.66 -9.53
N GLU A 90 30.36 9.90 -9.20
CA GLU A 90 31.75 10.18 -9.57
C GLU A 90 31.94 10.17 -11.10
N LYS A 91 31.10 9.42 -11.82
CA LYS A 91 31.13 9.30 -13.28
C LYS A 91 30.23 10.32 -14.00
N HIS A 92 29.43 11.10 -13.28
CA HIS A 92 28.49 12.05 -13.90
C HIS A 92 29.19 13.10 -14.74
N ARG A 93 30.33 13.61 -14.25
CA ARG A 93 31.11 14.60 -15.02
C ARG A 93 31.67 14.01 -16.31
N GLU A 94 32.29 12.82 -16.22
CA GLU A 94 32.82 12.09 -17.39
C GLU A 94 31.71 11.79 -18.42
N PHE A 95 30.50 11.44 -17.95
CA PHE A 95 29.32 11.24 -18.79
C PHE A 95 28.98 12.49 -19.60
N PHE A 96 28.87 13.65 -18.94
CA PHE A 96 28.53 14.91 -19.64
C PHE A 96 29.62 15.35 -20.60
N GLU A 97 30.89 15.20 -20.23
CA GLU A 97 32.03 15.52 -21.08
C GLU A 97 32.09 14.61 -22.32
N SER A 98 31.86 13.30 -22.16
CA SER A 98 31.78 12.36 -23.28
C SER A 98 30.60 12.66 -24.20
N ALA A 99 29.42 12.92 -23.63
CA ALA A 99 28.26 13.34 -24.41
C ALA A 99 28.52 14.65 -25.19
N TYR A 100 29.14 15.64 -24.55
CA TYR A 100 29.53 16.88 -25.20
C TYR A 100 30.49 16.66 -26.38
N ARG A 101 31.52 15.81 -26.20
CA ARG A 101 32.44 15.42 -27.29
C ARG A 101 31.71 14.75 -28.44
N PHE A 102 30.80 13.82 -28.15
CA PHE A 102 29.99 13.15 -29.15
C PHE A 102 29.20 14.15 -30.01
N PHE A 103 28.51 15.10 -29.38
CA PHE A 103 27.72 16.10 -30.10
C PHE A 103 28.58 17.13 -30.85
N CYS A 104 29.74 17.50 -30.31
CA CYS A 104 30.71 18.33 -31.04
C CYS A 104 31.19 17.65 -32.32
N GLN A 105 31.43 16.34 -32.29
CA GLN A 105 31.82 15.58 -33.48
C GLN A 105 30.67 15.46 -34.49
N ASP A 106 29.44 15.29 -34.02
CA ASP A 106 28.27 15.05 -34.88
C ASP A 106 27.72 16.32 -35.53
N TYR A 107 27.79 17.46 -34.83
CA TYR A 107 27.27 18.74 -35.32
C TYR A 107 28.34 19.75 -35.72
N GLY A 108 29.61 19.51 -35.41
CA GLY A 108 30.69 20.50 -35.52
C GLY A 108 30.74 21.37 -34.27
N LYS A 109 31.94 21.50 -33.68
CA LYS A 109 32.16 22.26 -32.44
C LYS A 109 31.77 23.73 -32.61
N GLU A 110 32.02 24.29 -33.79
CA GLU A 110 31.67 25.65 -34.21
C GLU A 110 30.15 25.90 -34.29
N ASN A 111 29.33 24.84 -34.24
CA ASN A 111 27.87 24.95 -34.24
C ASN A 111 27.28 24.72 -32.85
N ILE A 112 28.09 24.37 -31.84
CA ILE A 112 27.64 24.22 -30.45
C ILE A 112 27.58 25.59 -29.79
N VAL A 113 26.36 26.00 -29.43
CA VAL A 113 26.06 27.31 -28.85
C VAL A 113 26.27 27.29 -27.34
N MET A 114 25.85 26.21 -26.67
CA MET A 114 25.90 26.10 -25.21
C MET A 114 25.87 24.63 -24.77
N ALA A 115 26.53 24.30 -23.68
CA ALA A 115 26.44 23.02 -23.00
C ALA A 115 26.49 23.25 -21.47
N SER A 116 25.31 23.51 -20.88
CA SER A 116 25.16 23.84 -19.45
C SER A 116 24.68 22.63 -18.66
N VAL A 117 25.42 22.24 -17.63
CA VAL A 117 25.08 21.15 -16.71
C VAL A 117 24.45 21.72 -15.45
N HIS A 118 23.25 21.26 -15.14
CA HIS A 118 22.48 21.64 -13.95
C HIS A 118 22.54 20.53 -12.91
N LEU A 119 23.02 20.86 -11.72
CA LEU A 119 23.08 20.02 -10.51
C LEU A 119 22.17 20.54 -9.39
N ASP A 120 21.52 21.67 -9.63
CA ASP A 120 20.64 22.38 -8.70
C ASP A 120 19.15 22.07 -8.89
N GLU A 121 18.84 21.02 -9.65
CA GLU A 121 17.47 20.53 -9.87
C GLU A 121 17.32 19.08 -9.37
N THR A 122 16.15 18.46 -9.58
CA THR A 122 15.85 17.11 -9.07
C THR A 122 16.79 16.02 -9.60
N THR A 123 17.30 16.15 -10.82
CA THR A 123 18.20 15.15 -11.41
C THR A 123 19.26 15.85 -12.23
N PRO A 124 20.56 15.50 -12.08
CA PRO A 124 21.63 16.04 -12.91
C PRO A 124 21.32 15.90 -14.40
N HIS A 125 21.34 17.01 -15.13
CA HIS A 125 21.10 17.01 -16.56
C HIS A 125 21.87 18.12 -17.28
N MET A 126 22.12 17.93 -18.57
CA MET A 126 22.78 18.89 -19.44
C MET A 126 21.82 19.41 -20.51
N HIS A 127 21.76 20.72 -20.66
CA HIS A 127 21.20 21.39 -21.82
C HIS A 127 22.30 21.63 -22.85
N LEU A 128 22.27 20.89 -23.96
CA LEU A 128 23.20 21.05 -25.07
C LEU A 128 22.50 21.67 -26.28
N GLY A 129 22.89 22.90 -26.59
CA GLY A 129 22.36 23.75 -27.64
C GLY A 129 23.25 23.83 -28.87
N PHE A 130 22.67 23.76 -30.06
CA PHE A 130 23.41 23.88 -31.32
C PHE A 130 22.59 24.50 -32.46
N VAL A 131 23.30 25.06 -33.44
CA VAL A 131 22.72 25.52 -34.72
C VAL A 131 22.67 24.33 -35.69
N PRO A 132 21.51 23.98 -36.26
CA PRO A 132 21.38 22.82 -37.14
C PRO A 132 21.86 23.16 -38.56
N VAL A 133 23.18 23.14 -38.76
CA VAL A 133 23.83 23.46 -40.02
C VAL A 133 23.87 22.24 -40.94
N VAL A 134 23.56 22.45 -42.21
CA VAL A 134 23.75 21.46 -43.29
C VAL A 134 24.37 22.15 -44.50
N ARG A 135 25.08 21.40 -45.33
CA ARG A 135 25.58 21.89 -46.61
C ARG A 135 24.52 21.71 -47.71
N GLU A 136 24.35 22.73 -48.54
CA GLU A 136 23.43 22.70 -49.68
C GLU A 136 23.87 21.65 -50.71
N LYS A 137 22.96 20.76 -51.08
CA LYS A 137 23.22 19.63 -52.00
C LYS A 137 22.40 19.70 -53.28
N LYS A 138 21.32 20.49 -53.31
CA LYS A 138 20.34 20.50 -54.41
C LYS A 138 20.54 21.68 -55.35
N ASN A 139 20.82 22.86 -54.81
CA ASN A 139 21.02 24.05 -55.62
C ASN A 139 22.45 24.12 -56.15
N LYS A 140 22.66 23.80 -57.44
CA LYS A 140 23.98 23.83 -58.09
C LYS A 140 24.72 25.16 -57.95
N LYS A 141 24.02 26.31 -57.94
CA LYS A 141 24.65 27.64 -57.80
C LYS A 141 25.16 27.94 -56.39
N LYS A 142 24.70 27.20 -55.38
CA LYS A 142 25.04 27.37 -53.97
C LYS A 142 25.54 26.07 -53.36
N LEU A 143 26.03 25.16 -54.20
CA LEU A 143 26.45 23.83 -53.78
C LEU A 143 27.56 23.94 -52.73
N GLY A 144 27.43 23.18 -51.64
CA GLY A 144 28.39 23.20 -50.55
C GLY A 144 28.22 24.37 -49.56
N GLN A 145 27.43 25.41 -49.88
CA GLN A 145 27.17 26.51 -48.97
C GLN A 145 26.47 26.00 -47.70
N GLU A 146 26.92 26.45 -46.54
CA GLU A 146 26.29 26.16 -45.25
C GLU A 146 24.97 26.90 -45.10
N LYS A 147 23.96 26.18 -44.60
CA LYS A 147 22.63 26.71 -44.34
C LYS A 147 22.03 26.11 -43.08
N VAL A 148 21.13 26.84 -42.45
CA VAL A 148 20.32 26.33 -41.34
C VAL A 148 19.19 25.46 -41.87
N SER A 149 19.11 24.20 -41.43
CA SER A 149 17.97 23.32 -41.69
C SER A 149 17.87 22.19 -40.68
N ALA A 150 17.12 22.43 -39.59
CA ALA A 150 16.78 21.38 -38.61
C ALA A 150 16.06 20.18 -39.23
N LYS A 151 15.31 20.38 -40.32
CA LYS A 151 14.59 19.31 -41.03
C LYS A 151 15.55 18.38 -41.77
N GLU A 152 16.58 18.91 -42.41
CA GLU A 152 17.55 18.13 -43.17
C GLU A 152 18.59 17.46 -42.27
N LEU A 153 18.96 18.10 -41.16
CA LEU A 153 19.91 17.52 -40.21
C LEU A 153 19.25 16.43 -39.34
N LEU A 154 18.12 16.76 -38.71
CA LEU A 154 17.47 15.94 -37.68
C LEU A 154 16.33 15.12 -38.28
N THR A 155 16.72 14.21 -39.19
CA THR A 155 15.80 13.28 -39.86
C THR A 155 15.35 12.17 -38.91
N ARG A 156 14.26 11.47 -39.27
CA ARG A 156 13.79 10.29 -38.53
C ARG A 156 14.88 9.23 -38.39
N SER A 157 15.57 8.89 -39.48
CA SER A 157 16.63 7.88 -39.48
C SER A 157 17.87 8.30 -38.67
N TYR A 158 18.14 9.61 -38.58
CA TYR A 158 19.16 10.15 -37.70
C TYR A 158 18.77 9.93 -36.23
N LEU A 159 17.57 10.36 -35.83
CA LEU A 159 17.09 10.23 -34.45
C LEU A 159 16.97 8.77 -34.00
N GLU A 160 16.49 7.87 -34.88
CA GLU A 160 16.39 6.43 -34.60
C GLU A 160 17.74 5.79 -34.26
N ARG A 161 18.84 6.28 -34.85
CA ARG A 161 20.19 5.74 -34.61
C ARG A 161 20.96 6.50 -33.54
N LEU A 162 20.48 7.67 -33.13
CA LEU A 162 21.19 8.56 -32.22
C LEU A 162 21.43 7.90 -30.86
N HIS A 163 20.39 7.34 -30.24
CA HIS A 163 20.51 6.73 -28.91
C HIS A 163 21.53 5.58 -28.88
N LYS A 164 21.54 4.72 -29.91
CA LYS A 164 22.54 3.64 -30.03
C LYS A 164 23.95 4.18 -30.23
N ARG A 165 24.13 5.18 -31.10
CA ARG A 165 25.45 5.81 -31.34
C ARG A 165 25.99 6.51 -30.08
N LEU A 166 25.12 7.23 -29.38
CA LEU A 166 25.44 7.93 -28.14
C LEU A 166 25.77 6.93 -27.03
N LYS A 167 24.98 5.86 -26.87
CA LYS A 167 25.27 4.76 -25.93
C LYS A 167 26.64 4.17 -26.17
N ASN A 168 26.93 3.75 -27.41
CA ASN A 168 28.23 3.17 -27.76
C ASN A 168 29.40 4.11 -27.49
N ALA A 169 29.23 5.42 -27.74
CA ALA A 169 30.27 6.40 -27.45
C ALA A 169 30.50 6.56 -25.94
N LEU A 170 29.43 6.61 -25.15
CA LEU A 170 29.50 6.74 -23.71
C LEU A 170 30.09 5.49 -23.04
N GLU A 171 29.64 4.29 -23.42
CA GLU A 171 30.16 3.04 -22.86
C GLU A 171 31.66 2.85 -23.18
N ARG A 172 32.08 3.23 -24.39
CA ARG A 172 33.50 3.22 -24.77
C ARG A 172 34.32 4.21 -23.94
N ASP A 173 33.84 5.45 -23.81
CA ASP A 173 34.59 6.50 -23.13
C ASP A 173 34.64 6.31 -21.61
N LEU A 174 33.56 5.81 -21.00
CA LEU A 174 33.45 5.62 -19.54
C LEU A 174 33.93 4.23 -19.10
N SER A 175 34.13 3.30 -20.03
CA SER A 175 34.49 1.91 -19.76
C SER A 175 33.52 1.20 -18.79
N CYS A 176 32.23 1.55 -18.86
CA CYS A 176 31.16 0.94 -18.07
C CYS A 176 29.86 0.88 -18.88
N GLN A 177 28.92 0.03 -18.46
CA GLN A 177 27.58 -0.01 -19.07
C GLN A 177 26.80 1.27 -18.74
N VAL A 178 26.16 1.85 -19.75
CA VAL A 178 25.37 3.09 -19.61
C VAL A 178 23.96 2.84 -20.11
N ASP A 179 22.99 2.88 -19.19
CA ASP A 179 21.60 2.59 -19.53
C ASP A 179 20.90 3.80 -20.17
N ILE A 180 21.10 3.96 -21.48
CA ILE A 180 20.29 4.88 -22.27
C ILE A 180 19.07 4.11 -22.74
N THR A 181 17.88 4.49 -22.26
CA THR A 181 16.61 3.93 -22.76
C THR A 181 16.52 4.14 -24.28
N ILE A 182 16.46 3.03 -25.02
CA ILE A 182 16.20 3.00 -26.45
C ILE A 182 14.78 2.44 -26.60
N ASP A 183 13.85 3.19 -27.20
CA ASP A 183 12.42 2.81 -27.36
C ASP A 183 12.18 1.58 -28.27
N ARG A 184 13.22 0.77 -28.55
CA ARG A 184 13.19 -0.42 -29.42
C ARG A 184 13.65 -1.71 -28.73
N ASP A 185 14.01 -1.70 -27.45
CA ASP A 185 14.12 -2.98 -26.74
C ASP A 185 12.73 -3.64 -26.79
N GLU A 186 12.62 -4.91 -27.20
CA GLU A 186 11.31 -5.55 -27.44
C GLU A 186 10.40 -5.52 -26.19
N ASP A 187 11.02 -5.45 -25.01
CA ASP A 187 10.38 -5.32 -23.70
C ASP A 187 10.19 -3.87 -23.21
N ALA A 188 10.68 -2.86 -23.95
CA ALA A 188 10.56 -1.46 -23.54
C ALA A 188 9.13 -0.96 -23.77
N PRO A 189 8.44 -0.46 -22.73
CA PRO A 189 7.11 0.11 -22.90
C PRO A 189 7.19 1.31 -23.86
N LYS A 190 6.28 1.38 -24.83
CA LYS A 190 6.12 2.56 -25.70
C LYS A 190 5.79 3.77 -24.82
N ARG A 191 6.76 4.64 -24.61
CA ARG A 191 6.60 5.87 -23.80
C ARG A 191 6.21 7.02 -24.70
N GLU A 192 5.11 7.68 -24.38
CA GLU A 192 4.76 8.96 -24.99
C GLU A 192 5.47 10.10 -24.24
N TYR A 193 5.95 11.11 -24.97
CA TYR A 193 6.50 12.29 -24.33
C TYR A 193 5.40 13.04 -23.56
N VAL A 194 5.61 13.19 -22.25
CA VAL A 194 4.73 13.97 -21.38
C VAL A 194 5.45 15.25 -20.95
N PRO A 195 4.91 16.44 -21.23
CA PRO A 195 5.50 17.69 -20.76
C PRO A 195 5.65 17.73 -19.23
N LEU A 196 6.75 18.29 -18.74
CA LEU A 196 7.08 18.33 -17.32
C LEU A 196 5.96 18.93 -16.44
N ALA A 197 5.26 19.96 -16.92
CA ALA A 197 4.14 20.56 -16.20
C ALA A 197 2.97 19.60 -16.01
N LYS A 198 2.69 18.74 -17.00
CA LYS A 198 1.65 17.71 -16.90
C LYS A 198 2.08 16.61 -15.93
N LEU A 199 3.34 16.18 -16.02
CA LEU A 199 3.90 15.18 -15.11
C LEU A 199 3.85 15.65 -13.65
N LYS A 200 4.22 16.91 -13.37
CA LYS A 200 4.12 17.50 -12.02
C LYS A 200 2.72 17.45 -11.46
N LYS A 201 1.72 17.85 -12.25
CA LYS A 201 0.30 17.77 -11.84
C LYS A 201 -0.13 16.33 -11.55
N GLN A 202 0.31 15.36 -12.35
CA GLN A 202 0.02 13.95 -12.12
C GLN A 202 0.66 13.46 -10.82
N THR A 203 1.95 13.75 -10.60
CA THR A 203 2.67 13.37 -9.38
C THR A 203 2.06 14.02 -8.13
N GLU A 204 1.64 15.29 -8.20
CA GLU A 204 0.95 15.96 -7.09
C GLU A 204 -0.41 15.34 -6.79
N ALA A 205 -1.19 14.99 -7.82
CA ALA A 205 -2.47 14.31 -7.64
C ALA A 205 -2.30 12.90 -7.05
N GLU A 206 -1.30 12.16 -7.52
CA GLU A 206 -0.94 10.84 -6.98
C GLU A 206 -0.46 10.93 -5.54
N ALA A 207 0.35 11.94 -5.18
CA ALA A 207 0.80 12.17 -3.82
C ALA A 207 -0.38 12.45 -2.86
N LYS A 208 -1.33 13.29 -3.27
CA LYS A 208 -2.56 13.54 -2.50
C LYS A 208 -3.41 12.28 -2.34
N LYS A 209 -3.53 11.48 -3.41
CA LYS A 209 -4.24 10.20 -3.36
C LYS A 209 -3.55 9.23 -2.40
N LEU A 210 -2.22 9.14 -2.45
CA LEU A 210 -1.43 8.31 -1.55
C LEU A 210 -1.61 8.71 -0.08
N GLU A 211 -1.64 10.01 0.20
CA GLU A 211 -1.89 10.54 1.55
C GLU A 211 -3.29 10.17 2.05
N SER A 212 -4.33 10.32 1.22
CA SER A 212 -5.69 9.89 1.57
C SER A 212 -5.80 8.38 1.83
N LEU A 213 -5.11 7.56 1.03
CA LEU A 213 -5.07 6.10 1.21
C LEU A 213 -4.34 5.69 2.48
N LYS A 214 -3.24 6.38 2.84
CA LYS A 214 -2.54 6.13 4.10
C LYS A 214 -3.43 6.40 5.30
N LYS A 215 -4.15 7.53 5.30
CA LYS A 215 -5.08 7.86 6.37
C LYS A 215 -6.20 6.81 6.52
N GLN A 216 -6.79 6.39 5.40
CA GLN A 216 -7.78 5.30 5.40
C GLN A 216 -7.21 3.98 5.92
N SER A 217 -5.95 3.67 5.58
CA SER A 217 -5.28 2.47 6.07
C SER A 217 -5.04 2.52 7.58
N GLU A 218 -4.71 3.69 8.13
CA GLU A 218 -4.53 3.89 9.58
C GLU A 218 -5.87 3.78 10.33
N GLU A 219 -6.94 4.36 9.78
CA GLU A 219 -8.30 4.23 10.31
C GLU A 219 -8.75 2.76 10.36
N LEU A 220 -8.62 2.04 9.24
CA LEU A 220 -8.94 0.60 9.16
C LEU A 220 -8.08 -0.24 10.11
N GLN A 221 -6.81 0.12 10.30
CA GLN A 221 -5.95 -0.59 11.25
C GLN A 221 -6.44 -0.40 12.69
N GLY A 222 -6.88 0.82 13.05
CA GLY A 222 -7.51 1.09 14.36
C GLY A 222 -8.81 0.32 14.58
N GLU A 223 -9.64 0.17 13.53
CA GLU A 223 -10.86 -0.66 13.59
C GLU A 223 -10.51 -2.14 13.79
N ILE A 224 -9.52 -2.68 13.07
CA ILE A 224 -9.04 -4.06 13.21
C ILE A 224 -8.57 -4.32 14.65
N ASP A 225 -7.81 -3.41 15.24
CA ASP A 225 -7.30 -3.59 16.59
C ASP A 225 -8.42 -3.52 17.65
N SER A 226 -9.42 -2.65 17.44
CA SER A 226 -10.63 -2.60 18.27
C SER A 226 -11.44 -3.90 18.18
N LEU A 227 -11.60 -4.46 16.98
CA LEU A 227 -12.30 -5.73 16.77
C LEU A 227 -11.55 -6.91 17.40
N LYS A 228 -10.20 -6.92 17.37
CA LYS A 228 -9.40 -7.94 18.04
C LYS A 228 -9.59 -7.93 19.56
N GLU A 229 -9.64 -6.74 20.17
CA GLU A 229 -9.89 -6.63 21.61
C GLU A 229 -11.31 -7.10 21.98
N LEU A 230 -12.31 -6.76 21.16
CA LEU A 230 -13.67 -7.26 21.33
C LEU A 230 -13.73 -8.79 21.22
N GLN A 231 -13.02 -9.37 20.25
CA GLN A 231 -12.93 -10.81 20.06
C GLN A 231 -12.31 -11.50 21.28
N LYS A 232 -11.20 -10.98 21.83
CA LYS A 232 -10.58 -11.51 23.06
C LYS A 232 -11.55 -11.50 24.24
N SER A 233 -12.32 -10.42 24.40
CA SER A 233 -13.34 -10.31 25.44
C SER A 233 -14.44 -11.35 25.28
N GLN A 234 -14.94 -11.54 24.05
CA GLN A 234 -15.92 -12.59 23.75
C GLN A 234 -15.37 -14.00 24.00
N ASP A 235 -14.12 -14.28 23.61
CA ASP A 235 -13.47 -15.56 23.85
C ASP A 235 -13.34 -15.86 25.35
N GLN A 236 -13.04 -14.84 26.17
CA GLN A 236 -13.00 -14.99 27.62
C GLN A 236 -14.40 -15.31 28.19
N GLN A 237 -15.43 -14.58 27.76
CA GLN A 237 -16.82 -14.85 28.18
C GLN A 237 -17.26 -16.26 27.80
N CYS A 238 -16.95 -16.72 26.60
CA CYS A 238 -17.24 -18.08 26.15
C CYS A 238 -16.58 -19.15 27.05
N ARG A 239 -15.33 -18.93 27.48
CA ARG A 239 -14.64 -19.84 28.42
C ARG A 239 -15.32 -19.86 29.79
N GLU A 240 -15.66 -18.70 30.34
CA GLU A 240 -16.34 -18.60 31.64
C GLU A 240 -17.71 -19.29 31.63
N LEU A 241 -18.47 -19.12 30.55
CA LEU A 241 -19.75 -19.82 30.35
C LEU A 241 -19.55 -21.34 30.25
N THR A 242 -18.53 -21.79 29.51
CA THR A 242 -18.20 -23.22 29.38
C THR A 242 -17.87 -23.84 30.74
N ASP A 243 -17.05 -23.16 31.56
CA ASP A 243 -16.71 -23.62 32.91
C ASP A 243 -17.93 -23.66 33.82
N ARG A 244 -18.85 -22.69 33.68
CA ARG A 244 -20.11 -22.67 34.42
C ARG A 244 -21.02 -23.82 34.03
N GLU A 245 -21.15 -24.11 32.74
CA GLU A 245 -21.91 -25.27 32.26
C GLU A 245 -21.35 -26.58 32.80
N CYS A 246 -20.02 -26.75 32.82
CA CYS A 246 -19.38 -27.94 33.37
C CYS A 246 -19.73 -28.12 34.86
N ARG A 247 -19.63 -27.04 35.66
CA ARG A 247 -20.00 -27.06 37.08
C ARG A 247 -21.46 -27.45 37.31
N ILE A 248 -22.39 -26.90 36.52
CA ILE A 248 -23.81 -27.24 36.60
C ILE A 248 -24.02 -28.71 36.24
N ARG A 249 -23.36 -29.20 35.19
CA ARG A 249 -23.42 -30.61 34.77
C ARG A 249 -22.97 -31.55 35.90
N ASP A 250 -21.86 -31.24 36.56
CA ASP A 250 -21.34 -32.03 37.69
C ASP A 250 -22.29 -32.01 38.90
N GLN A 251 -22.86 -30.86 39.21
CA GLN A 251 -23.86 -30.73 40.29
C GLN A 251 -25.11 -31.55 39.99
N ASN A 252 -25.62 -31.50 38.76
CA ASN A 252 -26.77 -32.28 38.34
C ASN A 252 -26.49 -33.79 38.42
N ALA A 253 -25.30 -34.25 38.03
CA ALA A 253 -24.90 -35.65 38.17
C ALA A 253 -24.88 -36.09 39.66
N LYS A 254 -24.38 -35.24 40.57
CA LYS A 254 -24.40 -35.53 42.02
C LYS A 254 -25.83 -35.61 42.57
N LEU A 255 -26.70 -34.68 42.15
CA LEU A 255 -28.11 -34.67 42.57
C LEU A 255 -28.86 -35.90 42.07
N GLU A 256 -28.66 -36.31 40.82
CA GLU A 256 -29.26 -37.54 40.29
C GLU A 256 -28.79 -38.79 41.05
N ASN A 257 -27.48 -38.90 41.35
CA ASN A 257 -26.97 -40.00 42.18
C ASN A 257 -27.59 -40.00 43.58
N ARG A 258 -27.74 -38.82 44.21
CA ARG A 258 -28.38 -38.71 45.53
C ARG A 258 -29.86 -39.09 45.49
N LYS A 259 -30.57 -38.70 44.43
CA LYS A 259 -31.97 -39.07 44.20
C LYS A 259 -32.13 -40.59 44.08
N VAL A 260 -31.24 -41.26 43.33
CA VAL A 260 -31.24 -42.73 43.21
C VAL A 260 -31.01 -43.40 44.58
N LEU A 261 -30.07 -42.91 45.38
CA LEU A 261 -29.81 -43.44 46.73
C LEU A 261 -31.01 -43.27 47.66
N LEU A 262 -31.62 -42.08 47.68
CA LEU A 262 -32.81 -41.81 48.49
C LEU A 262 -34.00 -42.68 48.06
N LEU A 263 -34.18 -42.91 46.77
CA LEU A 263 -35.23 -43.82 46.28
C LEU A 263 -35.01 -45.26 46.76
N ARG A 264 -33.76 -45.73 46.84
CA ARG A 264 -33.42 -47.04 47.40
C ARG A 264 -33.71 -47.11 48.89
N GLU A 265 -33.31 -46.09 49.65
CA GLU A 265 -33.55 -45.99 51.09
C GLU A 265 -35.06 -45.96 51.41
N ILE A 266 -35.85 -45.21 50.62
CA ILE A 266 -37.31 -45.20 50.74
C ILE A 266 -37.89 -46.60 50.49
N ALA A 267 -37.38 -47.33 49.49
CA ALA A 267 -37.85 -48.68 49.19
C ALA A 267 -37.51 -49.69 50.30
N GLU A 268 -36.32 -49.58 50.90
CA GLU A 268 -35.90 -50.40 52.05
C GLU A 268 -36.75 -50.12 53.27
N ASN A 269 -36.90 -48.84 53.66
CA ASN A 269 -37.77 -48.43 54.78
C ASN A 269 -39.22 -48.89 54.59
N LYS A 270 -39.74 -48.84 53.36
CA LYS A 270 -41.08 -49.34 53.05
C LYS A 270 -41.20 -50.84 53.30
N LYS A 271 -40.18 -51.62 52.90
CA LYS A 271 -40.15 -53.06 53.14
C LYS A 271 -40.07 -53.39 54.64
N GLU A 272 -39.22 -52.69 55.38
CA GLU A 272 -39.11 -52.86 56.85
C GLU A 272 -40.43 -52.53 57.56
N LEU A 273 -41.11 -51.49 57.11
CA LEU A 273 -42.43 -51.12 57.62
C LEU A 273 -43.45 -52.24 57.36
N GLU A 274 -43.52 -52.76 56.13
CA GLU A 274 -44.40 -53.88 55.77
C GLU A 274 -44.11 -55.14 56.61
N GLU A 275 -42.84 -55.47 56.86
CA GLU A 275 -42.44 -56.58 57.73
C GLU A 275 -42.85 -56.36 59.20
N SER A 276 -42.68 -55.15 59.72
CA SER A 276 -43.06 -54.76 61.08
C SER A 276 -44.58 -54.82 61.28
N GLU A 277 -45.33 -54.30 60.31
CA GLU A 277 -46.80 -54.39 60.27
C GLU A 277 -47.25 -55.86 60.23
N GLY A 278 -46.61 -56.69 59.41
CA GLY A 278 -46.86 -58.13 59.35
C GLY A 278 -46.62 -58.86 60.68
N LYS A 279 -45.51 -58.56 61.36
CA LYS A 279 -45.20 -59.10 62.71
C LYS A 279 -46.23 -58.66 63.74
N THR A 280 -46.61 -57.39 63.72
CA THR A 280 -47.63 -56.84 64.62
C THR A 280 -48.98 -57.51 64.40
N LEU A 281 -49.37 -57.71 63.13
CA LEU A 281 -50.60 -58.41 62.77
C LEU A 281 -50.59 -59.88 63.23
N LEU A 282 -49.44 -60.56 63.11
CA LEU A 282 -49.29 -61.94 63.57
C LEU A 282 -49.37 -62.05 65.09
N ALA A 283 -48.70 -61.14 65.82
CA ALA A 283 -48.79 -61.07 67.29
C ALA A 283 -50.22 -60.82 67.74
N TYR A 284 -50.93 -59.91 67.06
CA TYR A 284 -52.34 -59.63 67.31
C TYR A 284 -53.23 -60.88 67.07
N LYS A 285 -53.02 -61.61 65.97
CA LYS A 285 -53.74 -62.87 65.68
C LYS A 285 -53.49 -63.94 66.75
N ARG A 286 -52.23 -64.13 67.17
CA ARG A 286 -51.89 -65.09 68.24
C ARG A 286 -52.55 -64.73 69.57
N PHE A 287 -52.52 -63.46 69.94
CA PHE A 287 -53.20 -62.98 71.14
C PHE A 287 -54.72 -63.16 71.06
N TYR A 288 -55.32 -62.92 69.89
CA TYR A 288 -56.73 -63.16 69.65
C TYR A 288 -57.12 -64.63 69.82
N GLU A 289 -56.38 -65.56 69.22
CA GLU A 289 -56.63 -67.01 69.39
C GLU A 289 -56.41 -67.46 70.85
N PHE A 290 -55.36 -66.97 71.52
CA PHE A 290 -55.15 -67.24 72.95
C PHE A 290 -56.36 -66.81 73.80
N LEU A 291 -56.88 -65.60 73.59
CA LEU A 291 -58.06 -65.12 74.31
C LEU A 291 -59.29 -65.98 74.01
N LYS A 292 -59.45 -66.44 72.77
CA LYS A 292 -60.56 -67.30 72.34
C LYS A 292 -60.52 -68.68 72.99
N GLU A 293 -59.33 -69.27 73.14
CA GLU A 293 -59.14 -70.57 73.76
C GLU A 293 -59.23 -70.51 75.30
N THR A 294 -58.80 -69.42 75.91
CA THR A 294 -58.65 -69.32 77.38
C THR A 294 -59.91 -68.76 78.08
N LEU A 295 -60.69 -67.91 77.40
CA LEU A 295 -61.86 -67.26 78.02
C LEU A 295 -63.16 -68.05 77.78
N PRO A 296 -64.11 -68.05 78.75
CA PRO A 296 -65.45 -68.57 78.52
C PRO A 296 -66.14 -67.85 77.35
N ALA A 297 -66.86 -68.59 76.49
CA ALA A 297 -67.42 -68.07 75.24
C ALA A 297 -68.26 -66.78 75.40
N ARG A 298 -68.99 -66.65 76.52
CA ARG A 298 -69.80 -65.45 76.83
C ARG A 298 -68.92 -64.22 77.09
N VAL A 299 -67.79 -64.39 77.77
CA VAL A 299 -66.85 -63.31 78.11
C VAL A 299 -66.04 -62.90 76.88
N PHE A 300 -65.58 -63.87 76.09
CA PHE A 300 -64.90 -63.60 74.81
C PHE A 300 -65.78 -62.79 73.85
N LYS A 301 -67.06 -63.16 73.72
CA LYS A 301 -68.02 -62.46 72.85
C LYS A 301 -68.23 -60.99 73.27
N GLN A 302 -68.40 -60.74 74.57
CA GLN A 302 -68.51 -59.36 75.08
C GLN A 302 -67.26 -58.52 74.79
N LEU A 303 -66.08 -59.13 74.92
CA LEU A 303 -64.80 -58.49 74.61
C LEU A 303 -64.68 -58.16 73.12
N THR A 304 -65.04 -59.08 72.23
CA THR A 304 -65.00 -58.84 70.78
C THR A 304 -66.00 -57.80 70.31
N ASP A 305 -67.19 -57.76 70.92
CA ASP A 305 -68.22 -56.76 70.60
C ASP A 305 -67.75 -55.36 71.01
N ARG A 306 -67.21 -55.21 72.23
CA ARG A 306 -66.58 -53.96 72.69
C ARG A 306 -65.41 -53.52 71.82
N PHE A 307 -64.56 -54.46 71.39
CA PHE A 307 -63.42 -54.14 70.53
C PHE A 307 -63.87 -53.67 69.15
N SER A 308 -64.99 -54.22 68.64
CA SER A 308 -65.60 -53.84 67.37
C SER A 308 -66.22 -52.44 67.43
N GLU A 309 -66.89 -52.10 68.55
CA GLU A 309 -67.35 -50.73 68.82
C GLU A 309 -66.19 -49.74 68.91
N TRP A 310 -65.13 -50.08 69.66
CA TRP A 310 -63.94 -49.22 69.75
C TRP A 310 -63.27 -48.99 68.39
N ARG A 311 -63.20 -50.02 67.54
CA ARG A 311 -62.69 -49.88 66.16
C ARG A 311 -63.55 -48.94 65.31
N LYS A 312 -64.88 -49.06 65.37
CA LYS A 312 -65.80 -48.15 64.65
C LYS A 312 -65.57 -46.70 65.08
N GLN A 313 -65.54 -46.44 66.39
CA GLN A 313 -65.29 -45.11 66.95
C GLN A 313 -63.95 -44.52 66.48
N ARG A 314 -62.90 -45.35 66.39
CA ARG A 314 -61.57 -44.89 65.98
C ARG A 314 -61.44 -44.65 64.47
N GLN A 315 -62.17 -45.41 63.64
CA GLN A 315 -62.23 -45.15 62.19
C GLN A 315 -62.99 -43.86 61.91
N GLU A 316 -64.13 -43.65 62.56
CA GLU A 316 -64.92 -42.42 62.47
C GLU A 316 -64.09 -41.19 62.87
N ALA A 317 -63.25 -41.30 63.91
CA ALA A 317 -62.34 -40.24 64.34
C ALA A 317 -61.19 -39.92 63.35
N LYS A 318 -60.75 -40.89 62.52
CA LYS A 318 -59.70 -40.66 61.49
C LYS A 318 -60.24 -40.05 60.20
N THR A 319 -61.53 -40.26 59.91
CA THR A 319 -62.22 -39.70 58.73
C THR A 319 -62.95 -38.40 59.02
N ALA A 320 -62.96 -37.95 60.29
CA ALA A 320 -63.45 -36.63 60.64
C ALA A 320 -62.53 -35.56 60.02
N PRO A 321 -63.07 -34.59 59.25
CA PRO A 321 -62.25 -33.52 58.70
C PRO A 321 -61.67 -32.68 59.83
N GLU A 322 -60.35 -32.47 59.83
CA GLU A 322 -59.70 -31.49 60.71
C GLU A 322 -60.33 -30.11 60.44
N ARG A 323 -60.89 -29.51 61.50
CA ARG A 323 -61.51 -28.17 61.46
C ARG A 323 -60.46 -27.08 61.62
#